data_AF-A0A2T5GG12-F1
#
_entry.id   AF-A0A2T5GG12-F1
#
_cell.length_a   1.000
_cell.length_b   1.000
_cell.length_c   1.000
_cell.angle_alpha   90.00
_cell.angle_beta   90.00
_cell.angle_gamma   90.00
#
_symmetry.space_group_name_H-M   'P 1'
#
loop_
_entity.id
_entity.type
_entity.pdbx_description
1 polymer ?
#
loop_
_entity_poly.entity_id
_entity_poly.type
_entity_poly.pdbx_seq_one_letter_code
_entity_poly.pdbx_strand_id
1 'polypeptide(L)'
;MDEAIMFGHEDEPLEEQGEGIENPWHSRPIDVHRWSDHPEFIAIADQIWEEHFPEEKAVGPNPKTPHRHQLRVLILDLYVAWKEDPKLCIGVSMSSNYWDTNSRYNAIHISKKIIEIIRKLSEVGLLNLSRGSYSGPKGLGNRTTRIRASAKLQERFRSAKAGRDDIVRARSEEIIILRGADERLVEYEDTEQTELWREELRQYNEVIARAF
;
A
#
# COMPACT_ATOMS: atom_id res chain seq x y z
N MET A 1 50.65 5.34 27.19
CA MET A 1 49.66 6.32 26.72
C MET A 1 49.65 6.25 25.22
N ASP A 2 48.62 5.61 24.67
CA ASP A 2 47.84 6.14 23.54
C ASP A 2 46.68 5.17 23.31
N GLU A 3 45.50 5.60 23.76
CA GLU A 3 44.20 4.99 23.50
C GLU A 3 43.73 5.44 22.12
N ALA A 4 43.58 4.49 21.19
CA ALA A 4 42.83 4.71 19.97
C ALA A 4 41.37 4.30 20.21
N ILE A 5 40.50 5.30 20.32
CA ILE A 5 39.06 5.16 20.48
C ILE A 5 38.45 4.63 19.17
N MET A 6 37.96 3.39 19.21
CA MET A 6 37.15 2.77 18.17
C MET A 6 35.71 3.28 18.30
N PHE A 7 35.28 4.18 17.41
CA PHE A 7 33.86 4.50 17.26
C PHE A 7 33.16 3.42 16.43
N GLY A 8 32.63 2.42 17.12
CA GLY A 8 31.56 1.58 16.60
C GLY A 8 30.24 2.31 16.78
N HIS A 9 29.63 2.77 15.68
CA HIS A 9 28.18 2.98 15.66
C HIS A 9 27.55 1.62 15.43
N GLU A 10 27.31 0.90 16.53
CA GLU A 10 26.39 -0.24 16.52
C GLU A 10 24.99 0.35 16.33
N ASP A 11 24.40 0.14 15.14
CA ASP A 11 22.97 0.29 14.92
C ASP A 11 22.27 -0.69 15.87
N GLU A 12 21.78 -0.19 17.01
CA GLU A 12 20.94 -0.97 17.93
C GLU A 12 19.76 -1.56 17.15
N PRO A 13 19.55 -2.89 17.18
CA PRO A 13 18.38 -3.47 16.57
C PRO A 13 17.16 -3.02 17.37
N LEU A 14 16.28 -2.24 16.73
CA LEU A 14 14.92 -2.00 17.21
C LEU A 14 14.27 -3.34 17.55
N GLU A 15 14.06 -3.61 18.84
CA GLU A 15 13.45 -4.84 19.32
C GLU A 15 12.07 -5.04 18.65
N GLU A 16 11.95 -6.09 17.84
CA GLU A 16 10.71 -6.50 17.19
C GLU A 16 9.71 -7.04 18.23
N GLN A 17 8.97 -6.16 18.90
CA GLN A 17 7.84 -6.57 19.74
C GLN A 17 6.58 -6.77 18.88
N GLY A 18 6.48 -7.93 18.23
CA GLY A 18 5.31 -8.40 17.48
C GLY A 18 5.52 -9.80 16.91
N GLU A 19 4.44 -10.59 16.73
CA GLU A 19 4.52 -11.87 16.00
C GLU A 19 5.04 -11.63 14.57
N GLY A 20 6.32 -11.92 14.35
CA GLY A 20 7.00 -11.75 13.08
C GLY A 20 6.31 -12.46 11.91
N ILE A 21 6.65 -12.05 10.68
CA ILE A 21 6.14 -12.71 9.47
C ILE A 21 6.89 -14.04 9.27
N GLU A 22 6.21 -15.16 9.53
CA GLU A 22 6.75 -16.53 9.38
C GLU A 22 7.13 -16.85 7.92
N ASN A 23 6.22 -16.57 6.98
CA ASN A 23 6.39 -16.87 5.56
C ASN A 23 6.13 -15.63 4.70
N PRO A 24 7.17 -14.85 4.34
CA PRO A 24 7.00 -13.64 3.53
C PRO A 24 6.69 -13.91 2.05
N TRP A 25 6.75 -15.17 1.61
CA TRP A 25 6.39 -15.56 0.24
C TRP A 25 4.89 -15.77 0.06
N HIS A 26 4.16 -16.05 1.15
CA HIS A 26 2.70 -16.05 1.15
C HIS A 26 2.18 -14.62 1.09
N SER A 27 2.20 -14.06 -0.11
CA SER A 27 2.03 -12.62 -0.31
C SER A 27 1.53 -12.26 -1.69
N ARG A 28 0.89 -11.10 -1.79
CA ARG A 28 0.58 -10.41 -3.06
C ARG A 28 1.10 -8.97 -3.05
N PRO A 29 1.25 -8.30 -4.19
CA PRO A 29 1.53 -6.86 -4.22
C PRO A 29 0.44 -6.04 -3.52
N ILE A 30 0.79 -4.84 -3.05
CA ILE A 30 -0.19 -3.85 -2.61
C ILE A 30 -1.13 -3.49 -3.74
N ASP A 31 -2.42 -3.49 -3.43
CA ASP A 31 -3.47 -3.10 -4.35
C ASP A 31 -3.88 -1.66 -4.07
N VAL A 32 -3.25 -0.76 -4.80
CA VAL A 32 -3.45 0.70 -4.64
C VAL A 32 -4.79 1.16 -5.19
N HIS A 33 -5.54 0.29 -5.86
CA HIS A 33 -6.82 0.65 -6.48
C HIS A 33 -8.02 0.23 -5.62
N ARG A 34 -7.81 -0.33 -4.43
CA ARG A 34 -8.93 -0.60 -3.51
C ARG A 34 -9.48 0.69 -2.95
N TRP A 35 -10.79 0.83 -3.06
CA TRP A 35 -11.54 1.92 -2.47
C TRP A 35 -12.79 1.41 -1.77
N SER A 36 -13.21 2.12 -0.75
CA SER A 36 -14.48 1.90 -0.08
C SER A 36 -14.96 3.26 0.36
N ASP A 37 -16.27 3.48 0.46
CA ASP A 37 -16.85 4.64 1.17
C ASP A 37 -17.53 4.24 2.48
N HIS A 38 -17.31 3.00 2.92
CA HIS A 38 -17.91 2.47 4.14
C HIS A 38 -17.41 3.24 5.38
N PRO A 39 -18.33 3.75 6.24
CA PRO A 39 -17.98 4.60 7.37
C PRO A 39 -16.97 3.98 8.35
N GLU A 40 -16.98 2.66 8.50
CA GLU A 40 -16.06 1.99 9.44
C GLU A 40 -14.61 2.03 8.96
N PHE A 41 -14.33 1.90 7.66
CA PHE A 41 -12.96 2.05 7.16
C PHE A 41 -12.48 3.48 7.21
N ILE A 42 -13.39 4.45 7.07
CA ILE A 42 -13.09 5.87 7.35
C ILE A 42 -12.71 5.99 8.81
N ALA A 43 -13.59 5.56 9.73
CA ALA A 43 -13.39 5.68 11.17
C ALA A 43 -12.11 4.99 11.65
N ILE A 44 -11.79 3.79 11.16
CA ILE A 44 -10.55 3.08 11.53
C ILE A 44 -9.32 3.86 11.06
N ALA A 45 -9.28 4.29 9.80
CA ALA A 45 -8.16 5.07 9.28
C ALA A 45 -8.03 6.41 10.00
N ASP A 46 -9.16 7.03 10.31
CA ASP A 46 -9.26 8.33 10.96
C ASP A 46 -8.74 8.29 12.39
N GLN A 47 -9.17 7.30 13.18
CA GLN A 47 -8.68 7.06 14.53
C GLN A 47 -7.18 6.77 14.53
N ILE A 48 -6.70 5.90 13.64
CA ILE A 48 -5.25 5.60 13.52
C ILE A 48 -4.47 6.87 13.15
N TRP A 49 -5.03 7.71 12.28
CA TRP A 49 -4.43 8.98 11.90
C TRP A 49 -4.28 9.91 13.11
N GLU A 50 -5.38 10.12 13.85
CA GLU A 50 -5.41 10.99 15.03
C GLU A 50 -4.50 10.48 16.17
N GLU A 51 -4.44 9.16 16.37
CA GLU A 51 -3.62 8.54 17.41
C GLU A 51 -2.11 8.64 17.15
N HIS A 52 -1.67 8.67 15.87
CA HIS A 52 -0.27 8.41 15.52
C HIS A 52 0.38 9.41 14.55
N PHE A 53 -0.40 10.29 13.93
CA PHE A 53 0.06 11.28 12.95
C PHE A 53 -0.38 12.67 13.40
N PRO A 54 0.33 13.28 14.37
CA PRO A 54 -0.01 14.61 14.86
C PRO A 54 0.01 15.63 13.73
N GLU A 55 -0.81 16.67 13.84
CA GLU A 55 -0.89 17.73 12.84
C GLU A 55 0.45 18.47 12.71
N GLU A 56 1.21 18.12 11.68
CA GLU A 56 2.33 18.94 11.24
C GLU A 56 1.80 20.04 10.32
N LYS A 57 2.31 21.27 10.50
CA LYS A 57 2.04 22.35 9.55
C LYS A 57 2.51 21.90 8.18
N ALA A 58 1.59 21.76 7.23
CA ALA A 58 1.95 21.41 5.86
C ALA A 58 2.86 22.50 5.27
N VAL A 59 4.11 22.13 4.98
CA VAL A 59 5.06 22.98 4.26
C VAL A 59 5.14 22.45 2.84
N GLY A 60 4.63 23.22 1.87
CA GLY A 60 4.72 22.91 0.44
C GLY A 60 3.36 22.79 -0.26
N PRO A 61 3.36 22.37 -1.54
CA PRO A 61 2.15 22.21 -2.32
C PRO A 61 1.22 21.15 -1.72
N ASN A 62 -0.09 21.38 -1.86
CA ASN A 62 -1.08 20.39 -1.46
C ASN A 62 -0.86 19.08 -2.24
N PRO A 63 -0.86 17.91 -1.55
CA PRO A 63 -0.72 16.64 -2.24
C PRO A 63 -1.95 16.35 -3.10
N LYS A 64 -1.76 15.63 -4.23
CA LYS A 64 -2.88 15.19 -5.09
C LYS A 64 -3.90 14.34 -4.34
N THR A 65 -3.42 13.57 -3.36
CA THR A 65 -4.24 12.74 -2.47
C THR A 65 -3.86 13.04 -1.02
N PRO A 66 -4.83 13.39 -0.16
CA PRO A 66 -4.59 13.60 1.26
C PRO A 66 -3.86 12.40 1.88
N HIS A 67 -2.87 12.64 2.72
CA HIS A 67 -2.09 11.56 3.34
C HIS A 67 -2.98 10.57 4.12
N ARG A 68 -4.07 11.08 4.73
CA ARG A 68 -5.09 10.25 5.38
C ARG A 68 -5.77 9.26 4.43
N HIS A 69 -6.00 9.65 3.16
CA HIS A 69 -6.55 8.72 2.15
C HIS A 69 -5.53 7.65 1.76
N GLN A 70 -4.23 7.97 1.74
CA GLN A 70 -3.19 6.96 1.52
C GLN A 70 -3.15 5.93 2.66
N LEU A 71 -3.29 6.39 3.91
CA LEU A 71 -3.47 5.48 5.05
C LEU A 71 -4.72 4.61 4.86
N ARG A 72 -5.85 5.21 4.50
CA ARG A 72 -7.11 4.47 4.27
C ARG A 72 -6.95 3.33 3.26
N VAL A 73 -6.27 3.59 2.15
CA VAL A 73 -6.06 2.56 1.11
C VAL A 73 -5.17 1.43 1.63
N LEU A 74 -4.11 1.76 2.38
CA LEU A 74 -3.26 0.76 3.02
C LEU A 74 -4.05 -0.10 4.02
N ILE A 75 -4.85 0.54 4.88
CA ILE A 75 -5.70 -0.13 5.87
C ILE A 75 -6.72 -1.03 5.19
N LEU A 76 -7.34 -0.58 4.11
CA LEU A 76 -8.31 -1.34 3.33
C LEU A 76 -7.67 -2.55 2.66
N ASP A 77 -6.49 -2.38 2.07
CA ASP A 77 -5.79 -3.49 1.42
C ASP A 77 -5.35 -4.56 2.45
N LEU A 78 -4.84 -4.12 3.61
CA LEU A 78 -4.53 -4.99 4.74
C LEU A 78 -5.76 -5.72 5.29
N TYR A 79 -6.90 -5.05 5.37
CA TYR A 79 -8.16 -5.67 5.77
C TYR A 79 -8.53 -6.79 4.81
N VAL A 80 -8.50 -6.54 3.50
CA VAL A 80 -8.84 -7.56 2.51
C VAL A 80 -7.87 -8.72 2.56
N ALA A 81 -6.55 -8.45 2.65
CA ALA A 81 -5.56 -9.53 2.80
C ALA A 81 -5.85 -10.40 4.03
N TRP A 82 -6.14 -9.78 5.17
CA TRP A 82 -6.48 -10.48 6.41
C TRP A 82 -7.79 -11.29 6.31
N LYS A 83 -8.80 -10.76 5.62
CA LYS A 83 -10.08 -11.46 5.39
C LYS A 83 -9.93 -12.67 4.48
N GLU A 84 -9.02 -12.61 3.51
CA GLU A 84 -8.69 -13.72 2.62
C GLU A 84 -7.92 -14.81 3.37
N ASP A 85 -6.84 -14.42 4.06
CA ASP A 85 -6.09 -15.29 4.96
C ASP A 85 -5.34 -14.43 6.00
N PRO A 86 -5.53 -14.63 7.31
CA PRO A 86 -4.82 -13.88 8.35
C PRO A 86 -3.30 -13.93 8.28
N LYS A 87 -2.71 -14.91 7.56
CA LYS A 87 -1.27 -15.02 7.32
C LYS A 87 -0.80 -14.35 6.02
N LEU A 88 -1.71 -13.93 5.13
CA LEU A 88 -1.38 -13.30 3.85
C LEU A 88 -0.70 -11.94 4.05
N CYS A 89 0.46 -11.78 3.42
CA CYS A 89 1.22 -10.55 3.45
C CYS A 89 0.98 -9.69 2.21
N ILE A 90 1.24 -8.39 2.33
CA ILE A 90 1.26 -7.46 1.21
C ILE A 90 2.70 -7.03 0.94
N GLY A 91 3.09 -7.08 -0.34
CA GLY A 91 4.37 -6.61 -0.84
C GLY A 91 4.34 -5.12 -1.16
N VAL A 92 5.23 -4.36 -0.52
CA VAL A 92 5.33 -2.89 -0.68
C VAL A 92 6.75 -2.47 -1.03
N SER A 93 6.87 -1.56 -2.00
CA SER A 93 8.16 -0.93 -2.29
C SER A 93 8.44 0.17 -1.26
N MET A 94 9.59 0.06 -0.59
CA MET A 94 10.10 1.09 0.33
C MET A 94 11.03 2.10 -0.38
N SER A 95 11.09 2.05 -1.72
CA SER A 95 11.83 3.02 -2.54
C SER A 95 10.89 4.15 -2.97
N SER A 96 11.33 5.40 -2.78
CA SER A 96 10.57 6.57 -3.22
C SER A 96 10.32 6.59 -4.73
N ASN A 97 11.23 6.02 -5.52
CA ASN A 97 11.17 6.06 -6.98
C ASN A 97 10.06 5.17 -7.56
N TYR A 98 9.48 4.29 -6.73
CA TYR A 98 8.34 3.47 -7.13
C TYR A 98 7.03 4.26 -7.12
N TRP A 99 6.95 5.32 -6.30
CA TRP A 99 5.71 6.04 -6.03
C TRP A 99 5.60 7.29 -6.88
N ASP A 100 5.22 7.12 -8.15
CA ASP A 100 4.92 8.22 -9.06
C ASP A 100 3.44 8.62 -8.96
N THR A 101 3.17 9.84 -8.48
CA THR A 101 1.81 10.39 -8.36
C THR A 101 1.24 10.89 -9.69
N ASN A 102 2.04 10.91 -10.76
CA ASN A 102 1.61 11.27 -12.10
C ASN A 102 1.32 10.05 -12.99
N SER A 103 1.71 8.85 -12.56
CA SER A 103 1.43 7.64 -13.34
C SER A 103 -0.06 7.36 -13.41
N ARG A 104 -0.55 7.00 -14.61
CA ARG A 104 -1.94 6.58 -14.82
C ARG A 104 -2.29 5.31 -14.04
N TYR A 105 -1.30 4.47 -13.78
CA TYR A 105 -1.44 3.21 -13.06
C TYR A 105 -1.40 3.39 -11.54
N ASN A 106 -1.41 4.64 -11.06
CA ASN A 106 -1.56 5.01 -9.66
C ASN A 106 -2.86 5.82 -9.49
N ALA A 107 -4.00 5.12 -9.61
CA ALA A 107 -5.33 5.71 -9.73
C ALA A 107 -5.69 6.73 -8.64
N ILE A 108 -5.16 6.53 -7.44
CA ILE A 108 -5.43 7.33 -6.25
C ILE A 108 -4.22 8.20 -5.85
N HIS A 109 -3.24 8.34 -6.73
CA HIS A 109 -2.04 9.16 -6.54
C HIS A 109 -1.32 8.91 -5.20
N ILE A 110 -1.13 7.64 -4.79
CA ILE A 110 -0.30 7.30 -3.63
C ILE A 110 1.09 7.91 -3.85
N SER A 111 1.55 8.70 -2.88
CA SER A 111 2.87 9.32 -2.93
C SER A 111 3.87 8.55 -2.08
N LYS A 112 5.15 8.92 -2.16
CA LYS A 112 6.20 8.38 -1.29
C LYS A 112 5.91 8.51 0.22
N LYS A 113 4.94 9.35 0.63
CA LYS A 113 4.51 9.47 2.04
C LYS A 113 4.01 8.14 2.60
N ILE A 114 3.51 7.23 1.76
CA ILE A 114 3.13 5.87 2.18
C ILE A 114 4.26 5.12 2.89
N ILE A 115 5.52 5.40 2.54
CA ILE A 115 6.69 4.79 3.19
C ILE A 115 6.79 5.24 4.65
N GLU A 116 6.57 6.52 4.92
CA GLU A 116 6.56 7.09 6.27
C GLU A 116 5.37 6.56 7.07
N ILE A 117 4.19 6.43 6.44
CA ILE A 117 3.01 5.82 7.05
C ILE A 117 3.32 4.37 7.46
N ILE A 118 3.86 3.55 6.56
CA ILE A 118 4.21 2.16 6.85
C ILE A 118 5.22 2.06 8.01
N ARG A 119 6.27 2.89 8.00
CA ARG A 119 7.27 2.93 9.08
C ARG A 119 6.62 3.28 10.41
N LYS A 120 5.79 4.32 10.45
CA LYS A 120 5.12 4.75 11.68
C LYS A 120 4.17 3.68 12.21
N LEU A 121 3.38 3.04 11.33
CA LEU A 121 2.50 1.95 11.74
C LEU A 121 3.26 0.73 12.27
N SER A 122 4.44 0.43 11.72
CA SER A 122 5.32 -0.61 12.24
C SER A 122 5.89 -0.24 13.62
N GLU A 123 6.34 1.00 13.79
CA GLU A 123 6.87 1.53 15.05
C GLU A 123 5.86 1.46 16.20
N VAL A 124 4.59 1.80 15.94
CA VAL A 124 3.51 1.76 16.95
C VAL A 124 2.85 0.38 17.11
N GLY A 125 3.43 -0.65 16.49
CA GLY A 125 2.99 -2.05 16.61
C GLY A 125 1.67 -2.37 15.90
N LEU A 126 1.26 -1.56 14.92
CA LEU A 126 0.07 -1.83 14.09
C LEU A 126 0.39 -2.71 12.88
N LEU A 127 1.64 -2.75 12.42
CA LEU A 127 2.10 -3.63 11.35
C LEU A 127 3.22 -4.55 11.82
N ASN A 128 3.15 -5.80 11.37
CA ASN A 128 4.30 -6.69 11.30
C ASN A 128 5.02 -6.44 9.97
N LEU A 129 6.36 -6.38 9.99
CA LEU A 129 7.17 -6.05 8.82
C LEU A 129 8.29 -7.07 8.63
N SER A 130 8.47 -7.57 7.41
CA SER A 130 9.63 -8.36 7.00
C SER A 130 10.36 -7.64 5.88
N ARG A 131 11.60 -7.23 6.18
CA ARG A 131 12.43 -6.42 5.27
C ARG A 131 12.56 -7.09 3.90
N GLY A 132 12.62 -6.25 2.87
CA GLY A 132 12.94 -6.70 1.53
C GLY A 132 14.39 -7.19 1.42
N SER A 133 14.67 -7.88 0.33
CA SER A 133 15.98 -8.46 0.03
C SER A 133 16.33 -8.18 -1.43
N TYR A 134 17.61 -7.88 -1.68
CA TYR A 134 18.13 -7.66 -3.02
C TYR A 134 19.57 -8.15 -3.11
N SER A 135 19.82 -9.13 -3.98
CA SER A 135 21.15 -9.71 -4.23
C SER A 135 21.62 -9.55 -5.68
N GLY A 136 21.05 -8.59 -6.42
CA GLY A 136 21.34 -8.35 -7.83
C GLY A 136 20.23 -8.78 -8.79
N PRO A 137 20.33 -8.48 -10.10
CA PRO A 137 19.30 -8.77 -11.08
C PRO A 137 18.91 -10.26 -11.11
N LYS A 138 17.60 -10.55 -11.06
CA LYS A 138 17.04 -11.92 -11.06
C LYS A 138 17.51 -12.83 -9.91
N GLY A 139 18.02 -12.27 -8.81
CA GLY A 139 18.31 -13.03 -7.60
C GLY A 139 17.05 -13.74 -7.09
N LEU A 140 17.13 -15.05 -6.87
CA LEU A 140 16.01 -15.89 -6.41
C LEU A 140 15.40 -15.40 -5.08
N GLY A 141 16.22 -14.79 -4.22
CA GLY A 141 15.79 -14.22 -2.95
C GLY A 141 15.29 -12.77 -3.04
N ASN A 142 15.23 -12.15 -4.23
CA ASN A 142 14.82 -10.75 -4.34
C ASN A 142 13.35 -10.58 -4.00
N ARG A 143 13.05 -9.65 -3.10
CA ARG A 143 11.69 -9.39 -2.66
C ARG A 143 11.54 -7.97 -2.14
N THR A 144 10.42 -7.33 -2.44
CA THR A 144 10.02 -6.09 -1.77
C THR A 144 9.64 -6.34 -0.31
N THR A 145 9.59 -5.32 0.54
CA THR A 145 9.18 -5.48 1.95
C THR A 145 7.80 -6.14 2.04
N ARG A 146 7.61 -7.05 3.02
CA ARG A 146 6.30 -7.59 3.36
C ARG A 146 5.77 -6.91 4.60
N ILE A 147 4.48 -6.60 4.57
CA ILE A 147 3.74 -6.10 5.70
C ILE A 147 2.50 -6.94 5.91
N ARG A 148 2.06 -7.04 7.17
CA ARG A 148 0.85 -7.73 7.57
C ARG A 148 0.22 -6.98 8.74
N ALA A 149 -1.11 -6.96 8.82
CA ALA A 149 -1.80 -6.40 9.98
C ALA A 149 -1.38 -7.16 11.25
N SER A 150 -0.92 -6.43 12.27
CA SER A 150 -0.65 -6.99 13.60
C SER A 150 -1.94 -7.50 14.26
N ALA A 151 -1.83 -8.30 15.32
CA ALA A 151 -2.99 -8.69 16.13
C ALA A 151 -3.79 -7.46 16.63
N LYS A 152 -3.09 -6.37 16.98
CA LYS A 152 -3.70 -5.09 17.42
C LYS A 152 -4.53 -4.44 16.31
N LEU A 153 -4.03 -4.44 15.07
CA LEU A 153 -4.79 -3.91 13.93
C LEU A 153 -5.93 -4.85 13.52
N GLN A 154 -5.72 -6.16 13.56
CA GLN A 154 -6.76 -7.15 13.28
C GLN A 154 -7.94 -7.03 14.25
N GLU A 155 -7.71 -6.69 15.52
CA GLU A 155 -8.80 -6.44 16.47
C GLU A 155 -9.67 -5.25 16.03
N ARG A 156 -9.05 -4.18 15.51
CA ARG A 156 -9.80 -3.06 14.92
C ARG A 156 -10.56 -3.46 13.67
N PHE A 157 -10.11 -4.49 12.94
CA PHE A 157 -10.84 -5.02 11.78
C PHE A 157 -12.04 -5.89 12.17
N ARG A 158 -12.02 -6.54 13.32
CA ARG A 158 -13.15 -7.40 13.78
C ARG A 158 -14.42 -6.60 14.03
N SER A 159 -14.31 -5.32 14.36
CA SER A 159 -15.47 -4.44 14.50
C SER A 159 -16.07 -4.02 13.17
N ALA A 160 -15.35 -4.20 12.05
CA ALA A 160 -15.84 -3.82 10.73
C ALA A 160 -16.85 -4.85 10.18
N LYS A 161 -18.07 -4.40 9.94
CA LYS A 161 -19.19 -5.14 9.35
C LYS A 161 -19.29 -5.00 7.82
N ALA A 162 -18.30 -4.40 7.18
CA ALA A 162 -18.25 -4.27 5.73
C ALA A 162 -18.36 -5.63 5.01
N GLY A 163 -19.27 -5.71 4.05
CA GLY A 163 -19.42 -6.81 3.11
C GLY A 163 -18.46 -6.71 1.93
N ARG A 164 -18.53 -7.71 1.03
CA ARG A 164 -17.72 -7.74 -0.19
C ARG A 164 -17.99 -6.53 -1.10
N ASP A 165 -19.24 -6.12 -1.19
CA ASP A 165 -19.70 -5.06 -2.10
C ASP A 165 -19.35 -3.64 -1.60
N ASP A 166 -18.94 -3.52 -0.34
CA ASP A 166 -18.47 -2.27 0.24
C ASP A 166 -17.03 -1.94 -0.18
N ILE A 167 -16.32 -2.88 -0.80
CA ILE A 167 -14.93 -2.73 -1.24
C ILE A 167 -14.89 -2.84 -2.76
N VAL A 168 -14.71 -1.69 -3.41
CA VAL A 168 -14.73 -1.54 -4.86
C VAL A 168 -13.36 -1.17 -5.42
N ARG A 169 -13.24 -1.14 -6.74
CA ARG A 169 -12.10 -0.55 -7.44
C ARG A 169 -12.27 0.97 -7.51
N ALA A 170 -11.17 1.71 -7.43
CA ALA A 170 -11.15 3.14 -7.61
C ALA A 170 -11.67 3.50 -9.01
N ARG A 171 -12.61 4.44 -9.10
CA ARG A 171 -13.19 4.85 -10.39
C ARG A 171 -12.16 5.42 -11.38
N SER A 172 -11.10 6.01 -10.84
CA SER A 172 -9.97 6.56 -11.60
C SER A 172 -8.95 5.50 -12.02
N GLU A 173 -9.18 4.21 -11.72
CA GLU A 173 -8.31 3.15 -12.18
C GLU A 173 -8.24 3.12 -13.70
N GLU A 174 -7.02 3.10 -14.22
CA GLU A 174 -6.78 2.86 -15.63
C GLU A 174 -7.04 1.38 -15.95
N ILE A 175 -7.99 1.15 -16.87
CA ILE A 175 -8.44 -0.18 -17.26
C ILE A 175 -7.75 -0.68 -18.53
N ILE A 176 -7.09 0.23 -19.27
CA ILE A 176 -6.26 -0.12 -20.42
C ILE A 176 -4.80 -0.14 -19.99
N ILE A 177 -4.23 -1.33 -19.95
CA ILE A 177 -2.86 -1.58 -19.51
C ILE A 177 -1.93 -1.72 -20.72
N LEU A 178 -1.03 -0.74 -20.92
CA LEU A 178 0.04 -0.85 -21.90
C LEU A 178 1.29 -1.44 -21.25
N ARG A 179 1.81 -2.53 -21.83
CA ARG A 179 3.05 -3.18 -21.41
C ARG A 179 4.14 -3.02 -22.46
N GLY A 180 5.33 -2.65 -22.00
CA GLY A 180 6.54 -2.62 -22.82
C GLY A 180 7.07 -4.02 -23.11
N ALA A 181 8.13 -4.08 -23.92
CA ALA A 181 8.79 -5.34 -24.28
C ALA A 181 9.41 -6.09 -23.08
N ASP A 182 9.68 -5.38 -21.98
CA ASP A 182 10.16 -5.94 -20.71
C ASP A 182 9.01 -6.22 -19.72
N GLU A 183 7.77 -6.28 -20.20
CA GLU A 183 6.51 -6.49 -19.46
C GLU A 183 6.16 -5.40 -18.44
N ARG A 184 6.97 -4.35 -18.32
CA ARG A 184 6.71 -3.22 -17.44
C ARG A 184 5.57 -2.36 -17.97
N LEU A 185 4.89 -1.69 -17.06
CA LEU A 185 3.85 -0.73 -17.39
C LEU A 185 4.46 0.50 -18.05
N VAL A 186 3.84 0.96 -19.14
CA VAL A 186 4.29 2.12 -19.92
C VAL A 186 3.15 3.13 -20.01
N GLU A 187 3.47 4.40 -19.78
CA GLU A 187 2.53 5.52 -19.97
C GLU A 187 2.23 5.72 -21.46
N TYR A 188 1.02 6.15 -21.80
CA TYR A 188 0.62 6.47 -23.17
C TYR A 188 -0.15 7.78 -23.25
N GLU A 189 -0.22 8.45 -24.39
CA GLU A 189 -0.97 9.70 -24.47
C GLU A 189 -2.46 9.43 -24.60
N ASP A 190 -3.28 10.27 -23.96
CA ASP A 190 -4.72 10.25 -24.19
C ASP A 190 -5.00 10.85 -25.56
N THR A 191 -5.62 10.04 -26.41
CA THR A 191 -6.10 10.37 -27.75
C THR A 191 -7.60 10.14 -27.82
N GLU A 192 -8.29 10.68 -28.83
CA GLU A 192 -9.71 10.38 -29.05
C GLU A 192 -10.00 8.87 -29.08
N GLN A 193 -9.07 8.09 -29.65
CA GLN A 193 -9.20 6.65 -29.76
C GLN A 193 -9.05 5.92 -28.42
N THR A 194 -8.08 6.32 -27.58
CA THR A 194 -7.87 5.69 -26.27
C THR A 194 -8.98 6.05 -25.30
N GLU A 195 -9.53 7.27 -25.38
CA GLU A 195 -10.72 7.66 -24.61
C GLU A 195 -11.94 6.84 -25.01
N LEU A 196 -12.16 6.63 -26.32
CA LEU A 196 -13.25 5.80 -26.80
C LEU A 196 -13.12 4.35 -26.29
N TRP A 197 -11.93 3.74 -26.40
CA TRP A 197 -11.70 2.39 -25.87
C TRP A 197 -11.96 2.30 -24.38
N ARG A 198 -11.58 3.33 -23.63
CA ARG A 198 -11.77 3.37 -22.17
C ARG A 198 -13.26 3.42 -21.84
N GLU A 199 -14.03 4.22 -22.56
CA GLU A 199 -15.48 4.31 -22.36
C GLU A 199 -16.19 2.99 -22.72
N GLU A 200 -15.86 2.39 -23.86
CA GLU A 200 -16.42 1.11 -24.27
C GLU A 200 -16.13 0.00 -23.24
N LEU A 201 -14.88 -0.12 -22.79
CA LEU A 201 -14.49 -1.12 -21.78
C LEU A 201 -15.19 -0.89 -20.44
N ARG A 202 -15.41 0.36 -20.01
CA ARG A 202 -16.19 0.65 -18.80
C ARG A 202 -17.62 0.15 -18.93
N GLN A 203 -18.28 0.45 -20.04
CA GLN A 203 -19.65 0.00 -20.28
C GLN A 203 -19.76 -1.53 -20.29
N TYR A 204 -18.82 -2.22 -20.94
CA TYR A 204 -18.77 -3.68 -20.91
C TYR A 204 -18.59 -4.24 -19.49
N ASN A 205 -17.64 -3.68 -18.72
CA ASN A 205 -17.38 -4.12 -17.35
C ASN A 205 -18.59 -3.89 -16.44
N GLU A 206 -19.33 -2.79 -16.61
CA GLU A 206 -20.57 -2.54 -15.86
C GLU A 206 -21.66 -3.58 -16.15
N VAL A 207 -21.81 -3.99 -17.41
CA VAL A 207 -22.78 -5.04 -17.78
C VAL A 207 -22.39 -6.38 -17.15
N ILE A 208 -21.11 -6.76 -17.26
CA ILE A 208 -20.60 -8.03 -16.70
C ILE A 208 -20.78 -8.05 -15.18
N ALA A 209 -20.44 -6.95 -14.49
CA ALA A 209 -20.55 -6.85 -13.03
C ALA A 209 -22.00 -6.90 -12.51
N ARG A 210 -23.00 -6.62 -13.37
CA ARG A 210 -24.42 -6.76 -13.02
C ARG A 210 -24.98 -8.15 -13.34
N ALA A 211 -24.33 -8.89 -14.24
CA ALA A 211 -24.82 -10.15 -14.78
C ALA A 211 -24.36 -11.38 -14.00
N PHE A 212 -23.25 -11.28 -13.25
CA PHE A 212 -22.60 -12.35 -12.49
C PHE A 212 -22.21 -11.87 -11.10
#